data_AF-I0I535-F1
#
_entry.id   AF-I0I535-F1
#
_cell.length_a   1.000
_cell.length_b   1.000
_cell.length_c   1.000
_cell.angle_alpha   90.00
_cell.angle_beta   90.00
_cell.angle_gamma   90.00
#
_symmetry.space_group_name_H-M   'P 1'
#
loop_
_entity.id
_entity.type
_entity.pdbx_description
1 polymer ?
#
loop_
_entity_poly.entity_id
_entity_poly.type
_entity_poly.pdbx_seq_one_letter_code
_entity_poly.pdbx_strand_id
1 'polypeptide(L)'
;MQIIDQLEALLENSRRVPMSSLRMVDYHAAREMIERLRVNVPASIIESERMLQERERILEAAEAEAAAIVEQAKRRAQEILSHDALIAAAKREAERIVFDSQLAAQRRRDEADRYAASVLEELAEKLQVITRQVENGLELLRQNLELSSSQQPGQKKE
;
A
#
# COMPACT_ATOMS: atom_id res chain seq x y z
N MET A 1 -27.62 -35.35 -41.37
CA MET A 1 -27.16 -36.23 -42.46
C MET A 1 -28.10 -37.39 -42.77
N GLN A 2 -28.91 -37.90 -41.82
CA GLN A 2 -29.78 -39.07 -42.05
C GLN A 2 -30.76 -38.99 -43.24
N ILE A 3 -31.22 -37.81 -43.66
CA ILE A 3 -32.17 -37.68 -44.78
C ILE A 3 -31.47 -37.83 -46.14
N ILE A 4 -30.23 -37.38 -46.26
CA ILE A 4 -29.41 -37.56 -47.47
C ILE A 4 -29.05 -39.05 -47.61
N ASP A 5 -28.65 -39.68 -46.52
CA ASP A 5 -28.32 -41.12 -46.48
C ASP A 5 -29.54 -41.99 -46.84
N GLN A 6 -30.75 -41.59 -46.42
CA GLN A 6 -32.00 -42.27 -46.78
C GLN A 6 -32.38 -42.05 -48.25
N LEU A 7 -32.13 -40.86 -48.81
CA LEU A 7 -32.36 -40.57 -50.22
C LEU A 7 -31.35 -41.34 -51.10
N GLU A 8 -30.10 -41.42 -50.68
CA GLU A 8 -29.06 -42.23 -51.32
C GLU A 8 -29.43 -43.72 -51.29
N ALA A 9 -29.84 -44.24 -50.13
CA ALA A 9 -30.32 -45.62 -50.02
C ALA A 9 -31.56 -45.90 -50.88
N LEU A 10 -32.49 -44.93 -51.03
CA LEU A 10 -33.65 -45.05 -51.93
C LEU A 10 -33.21 -45.11 -53.41
N LEU A 11 -32.18 -44.33 -53.77
CA LEU A 11 -31.61 -44.32 -55.12
C LEU A 11 -30.80 -45.60 -55.42
N GLU A 12 -30.06 -46.15 -54.46
CA GLU A 12 -29.28 -47.38 -54.63
C GLU A 12 -30.18 -48.63 -54.75
N ASN A 13 -31.22 -48.71 -53.91
CA ASN A 13 -32.16 -49.85 -53.87
C ASN A 13 -33.25 -49.80 -54.96
N SER A 14 -33.24 -48.77 -55.81
CA SER A 14 -34.18 -48.60 -56.91
C SER A 14 -34.01 -49.66 -58.01
N ARG A 15 -35.13 -50.11 -58.59
CA ARG A 15 -35.10 -51.17 -59.62
C ARG A 15 -34.47 -50.64 -60.91
N ARG A 16 -33.51 -51.35 -61.50
CA ARG A 16 -32.95 -50.99 -62.82
C ARG A 16 -33.97 -51.26 -63.91
N VAL A 17 -34.06 -50.35 -64.88
CA VAL A 17 -34.85 -50.57 -66.10
C VAL A 17 -34.01 -51.41 -67.09
N PRO A 18 -34.51 -52.54 -67.63
CA PRO A 18 -33.78 -53.35 -68.60
C PRO A 18 -33.37 -52.54 -69.84
N MET A 19 -32.16 -52.75 -70.35
CA MET A 19 -31.60 -52.05 -71.51
C MET A 19 -31.44 -50.51 -71.35
N SER A 20 -31.48 -49.98 -70.12
CA SER A 20 -31.29 -48.55 -69.84
C SER A 20 -30.40 -48.33 -68.60
N SER A 21 -29.73 -47.17 -68.54
CA SER A 21 -29.03 -46.69 -67.34
C SER A 21 -29.99 -46.09 -66.29
N LEU A 22 -31.29 -46.01 -66.60
CA LEU A 22 -32.30 -45.42 -65.72
C LEU A 22 -32.69 -46.36 -64.57
N ARG A 23 -33.00 -45.73 -63.44
CA ARG A 23 -33.50 -46.36 -62.22
C ARG A 23 -34.96 -46.00 -61.99
N MET A 24 -35.79 -46.99 -61.67
CA MET A 24 -37.19 -46.81 -61.32
C MET A 24 -37.29 -46.51 -59.83
N VAL A 25 -37.67 -45.27 -59.52
CA VAL A 25 -37.78 -44.74 -58.17
C VAL A 25 -39.24 -44.43 -57.87
N ASP A 26 -39.69 -44.69 -56.64
CA ASP A 26 -41.00 -44.27 -56.17
C ASP A 26 -41.03 -42.74 -56.07
N TYR A 27 -41.82 -42.12 -56.96
CA TYR A 27 -41.97 -40.68 -57.03
C TYR A 27 -42.50 -40.09 -55.72
N HIS A 28 -43.42 -40.77 -55.02
CA HIS A 28 -43.99 -40.27 -53.76
C HIS A 28 -42.96 -40.29 -52.63
N ALA A 29 -42.22 -41.39 -52.47
CA ALA A 29 -41.19 -41.50 -51.44
C ALA A 29 -40.04 -40.52 -51.66
N ALA A 30 -39.58 -40.37 -52.91
CA ALA A 30 -38.55 -39.40 -53.26
C ALA A 30 -39.03 -37.96 -53.06
N ARG A 31 -40.28 -37.66 -53.46
CA ARG A 31 -40.88 -36.34 -53.27
C ARG A 31 -40.95 -35.98 -51.79
N GLU A 32 -41.37 -36.90 -50.93
CA GLU A 32 -41.47 -36.66 -49.49
C GLU A 32 -40.10 -36.38 -48.84
N MET A 33 -39.06 -37.12 -49.22
CA MET A 33 -37.69 -36.85 -48.74
C MET A 33 -37.18 -35.47 -49.19
N ILE A 34 -37.44 -35.09 -50.44
CA ILE A 34 -37.06 -33.77 -50.97
C ILE A 34 -37.82 -32.65 -50.24
N GLU A 35 -39.11 -32.84 -49.96
CA GLU A 35 -39.90 -31.88 -49.17
C GLU A 35 -39.35 -31.74 -47.74
N ARG A 36 -39.00 -32.86 -47.09
CA ARG A 36 -38.37 -32.86 -45.76
C ARG A 36 -37.00 -32.17 -45.77
N LEU A 37 -36.16 -32.37 -46.79
CA LEU A 37 -34.90 -31.64 -46.96
C LEU A 37 -35.17 -30.14 -47.13
N ARG A 38 -36.16 -29.78 -47.95
CA ARG A 38 -36.50 -28.39 -48.24
C ARG A 38 -36.97 -27.62 -47.01
N VAL A 39 -37.64 -28.27 -46.07
CA VAL A 39 -38.10 -27.63 -44.83
C VAL A 39 -37.00 -27.61 -43.76
N ASN A 40 -36.29 -28.72 -43.55
CA ASN A 40 -35.39 -28.86 -42.40
C ASN A 40 -33.98 -28.31 -42.64
N VAL A 41 -33.43 -28.44 -43.86
CA VAL A 41 -32.07 -27.98 -44.15
C VAL A 41 -31.95 -26.45 -43.95
N PRO A 42 -32.84 -25.60 -44.50
CA PRO A 42 -32.74 -24.17 -44.28
C PRO A 42 -32.87 -23.77 -42.80
N ALA A 43 -33.79 -24.41 -42.06
CA ALA A 43 -33.98 -24.14 -40.63
C ALA A 43 -32.71 -24.46 -39.82
N SER A 44 -32.09 -25.62 -40.07
CA SER A 44 -30.85 -26.02 -39.40
C SER A 44 -29.65 -25.13 -39.73
N ILE A 45 -29.58 -24.59 -40.96
CA ILE A 45 -28.54 -23.64 -41.36
C ILE A 45 -28.72 -22.31 -40.61
N ILE A 46 -29.95 -21.77 -40.57
CA ILE A 46 -30.25 -20.52 -39.85
C ILE A 46 -29.96 -20.65 -38.35
N GLU A 47 -30.30 -21.79 -37.74
CA GLU A 47 -29.99 -22.06 -36.33
C GLU A 47 -28.48 -22.14 -36.09
N SER A 48 -27.74 -22.82 -36.98
CA SER A 48 -26.28 -22.91 -36.91
C SER A 48 -25.62 -21.53 -37.05
N GLU A 49 -26.08 -20.70 -37.99
CA GLU A 49 -25.59 -19.33 -38.15
C GLU A 49 -25.85 -18.47 -36.90
N ARG A 50 -27.04 -18.58 -36.30
CA ARG A 50 -27.34 -17.90 -35.02
C ARG A 50 -26.44 -18.37 -33.89
N MET A 51 -26.20 -19.67 -33.79
CA MET A 51 -25.31 -20.23 -32.77
C MET A 51 -23.87 -19.75 -32.95
N LEU A 52 -23.39 -19.63 -34.19
CA LEU A 52 -22.07 -19.05 -34.48
C LEU A 52 -22.00 -17.57 -34.09
N GLN A 53 -23.02 -16.78 -34.42
CA GLN A 53 -23.08 -15.36 -34.04
C GLN A 53 -23.11 -15.19 -32.51
N GLU A 54 -23.89 -15.99 -31.80
CA GLU A 54 -23.96 -15.91 -30.34
C GLU A 54 -22.64 -16.36 -29.71
N ARG A 55 -21.99 -17.39 -30.25
CA ARG A 55 -20.65 -17.80 -29.81
C ARG A 55 -19.65 -16.66 -29.96
N GLU A 56 -19.64 -15.99 -31.12
CA GLU A 56 -18.73 -14.87 -31.37
C GLU A 56 -18.98 -13.74 -30.38
N ARG A 57 -20.25 -13.38 -30.17
CA ARG A 57 -20.65 -12.38 -29.18
C ARG A 57 -20.18 -12.72 -27.76
N ILE A 58 -20.31 -13.99 -27.36
CA ILE A 58 -19.85 -14.45 -26.05
C ILE A 58 -18.32 -14.34 -25.94
N LEU A 59 -17.58 -14.70 -26.99
CA LEU A 59 -16.13 -14.58 -27.03
C LEU A 59 -15.69 -13.12 -26.93
N GLU A 60 -16.27 -12.23 -27.73
CA GLU A 60 -15.98 -10.79 -27.68
C GLU A 60 -16.27 -10.21 -26.28
N ALA A 61 -17.40 -10.58 -25.67
CA ALA A 61 -17.75 -10.14 -24.32
C ALA A 61 -16.75 -10.64 -23.28
N ALA A 62 -16.34 -11.91 -23.37
CA ALA A 62 -15.37 -12.51 -22.46
C ALA A 62 -13.97 -11.87 -22.62
N GLU A 63 -13.55 -11.58 -23.84
CA GLU A 63 -12.28 -10.89 -24.11
C GLU A 63 -12.29 -9.45 -23.55
N ALA A 64 -13.39 -8.73 -23.74
CA ALA A 64 -13.56 -7.38 -23.19
C ALA A 64 -13.54 -7.39 -21.66
N GLU A 65 -14.23 -8.35 -21.02
CA GLU A 65 -14.24 -8.50 -19.57
C GLU A 65 -12.86 -8.87 -19.03
N ALA A 66 -12.17 -9.83 -19.67
CA ALA A 66 -10.81 -10.20 -19.31
C ALA A 66 -9.85 -9.01 -19.39
N ALA A 67 -9.92 -8.21 -20.46
CA ALA A 67 -9.14 -7.00 -20.62
C ALA A 67 -9.45 -5.98 -19.50
N ALA A 68 -10.73 -5.79 -19.17
CA ALA A 68 -11.15 -4.89 -18.10
C ALA A 68 -10.62 -5.33 -16.72
N ILE A 69 -10.68 -6.63 -16.42
CA ILE A 69 -10.15 -7.21 -15.18
C ILE A 69 -8.64 -6.99 -15.08
N VAL A 70 -7.90 -7.27 -16.16
CA VAL A 70 -6.44 -7.08 -16.19
C VAL A 70 -6.08 -5.62 -15.97
N GLU A 71 -6.76 -4.69 -16.62
CA GLU A 71 -6.50 -3.25 -16.44
C GLU A 71 -6.86 -2.77 -15.03
N GLN A 72 -7.95 -3.27 -14.44
CA GLN A 72 -8.29 -2.98 -13.05
C GLN A 72 -7.24 -3.53 -12.07
N ALA A 73 -6.76 -4.76 -12.30
CA ALA A 73 -5.71 -5.37 -11.50
C ALA A 73 -4.40 -4.57 -11.57
N LYS A 74 -4.00 -4.11 -12.76
CA LYS A 74 -2.82 -3.25 -12.94
C LYS A 74 -2.96 -1.92 -12.20
N ARG A 75 -4.09 -1.23 -12.33
CA ARG A 75 -4.35 0.02 -11.60
C ARG A 75 -4.25 -0.19 -10.09
N ARG A 76 -4.89 -1.23 -9.56
CA ARG A 76 -4.85 -1.55 -8.13
C ARG A 76 -3.43 -1.90 -7.65
N ALA A 77 -2.65 -2.62 -8.46
CA ALA A 77 -1.25 -2.91 -8.14
C ALA A 77 -0.41 -1.62 -8.07
N GLN A 78 -0.61 -0.69 -9.01
CA GLN A 78 0.07 0.61 -8.99
C GLN A 78 -0.31 1.45 -7.75
N GLU A 79 -1.59 1.47 -7.39
CA GLU A 79 -2.06 2.15 -6.18
C GLU A 79 -1.39 1.59 -4.92
N ILE A 80 -1.36 0.27 -4.77
CA ILE A 80 -0.72 -0.42 -3.63
C ILE A 80 0.77 -0.08 -3.57
N LEU A 81 1.50 -0.19 -4.68
CA LEU A 81 2.93 0.14 -4.73
C LEU A 81 3.18 1.61 -4.36
N SER A 82 2.32 2.52 -4.83
CA SER A 82 2.42 3.95 -4.47
C SER A 82 2.21 4.18 -2.98
N HIS A 83 1.25 3.47 -2.38
CA HIS A 83 0.92 3.57 -0.97
C HIS A 83 2.03 2.98 -0.09
N ASP A 84 2.60 1.84 -0.48
CA ASP A 84 3.72 1.22 0.22
C ASP A 84 4.97 2.11 0.14
N ALA A 85 5.26 2.71 -1.02
CA ALA A 85 6.36 3.66 -1.16
C ALA A 85 6.15 4.90 -0.29
N LEU A 86 4.91 5.42 -0.21
CA LEU A 86 4.55 6.53 0.66
C LEU A 86 4.72 6.17 2.14
N ILE A 87 4.24 5.00 2.58
CA ILE A 87 4.41 4.52 3.95
C ILE A 87 5.89 4.37 4.29
N ALA A 88 6.69 3.79 3.40
CA ALA A 88 8.13 3.61 3.62
C ALA A 88 8.86 4.96 3.71
N ALA A 89 8.47 5.95 2.90
CA ALA A 89 8.99 7.31 3.01
C ALA A 89 8.59 7.97 4.33
N ALA A 90 7.32 7.87 4.74
CA ALA A 90 6.82 8.41 5.99
C ALA A 90 7.51 7.79 7.22
N LYS A 91 7.75 6.48 7.22
CA LYS A 91 8.50 5.79 8.29
C LYS A 91 9.93 6.29 8.41
N ARG A 92 10.66 6.40 7.30
CA ARG A 92 12.04 6.94 7.29
C ARG A 92 12.08 8.38 7.81
N GLU A 93 11.12 9.21 7.41
CA GLU A 93 11.05 10.59 7.89
C GLU A 93 10.71 10.65 9.39
N ALA A 94 9.81 9.80 9.88
CA ALA A 94 9.51 9.70 11.30
C ALA A 94 10.74 9.28 12.12
N GLU A 95 11.50 8.27 11.65
CA GLU A 95 12.75 7.84 12.28
C GLU A 95 13.78 8.98 12.32
N ARG A 96 13.91 9.73 11.22
CA ARG A 96 14.79 10.90 11.13
C ARG A 96 14.39 11.98 12.14
N ILE A 97 13.11 12.32 12.21
CA ILE A 97 12.58 13.31 13.17
C ILE A 97 12.85 12.89 14.61
N VAL A 98 12.63 11.60 14.94
CA VAL A 98 12.90 11.09 16.29
C VAL A 98 14.39 11.19 16.62
N PHE A 99 15.27 10.77 15.70
CA PHE A 99 16.71 10.86 15.88
C PHE A 99 17.18 12.31 16.08
N ASP A 100 16.74 13.23 15.21
CA ASP A 100 17.09 14.64 15.30
C ASP A 100 16.57 15.27 16.61
N SER A 101 15.36 14.89 17.04
CA SER A 101 14.77 15.36 18.30
C SER A 101 15.57 14.87 19.52
N GLN A 102 16.01 13.61 19.51
CA GLN A 102 16.84 13.04 20.57
C GLN A 102 18.20 13.75 20.65
N LEU A 103 18.83 13.98 19.49
CA LEU A 103 20.10 14.70 19.42
C LEU A 103 19.96 16.14 19.93
N ALA A 104 18.89 16.84 19.52
CA ALA A 104 18.59 18.19 19.99
C ALA A 104 18.26 18.24 21.48
N ALA A 105 17.58 17.23 22.02
CA ALA A 105 17.31 17.11 23.44
C ALA A 105 18.60 16.89 24.25
N GLN A 106 19.50 16.04 23.78
CA GLN A 106 20.79 15.82 24.42
C GLN A 106 21.63 17.10 24.44
N ARG A 107 21.75 17.77 23.29
CA ARG A 107 22.48 19.05 23.21
C ARG A 107 21.94 20.10 24.18
N ARG A 108 20.61 20.25 24.27
CA ARG A 108 19.99 21.18 25.21
C ARG A 108 20.26 20.83 26.67
N ARG A 109 20.30 19.54 27.02
CA ARG A 109 20.69 19.10 28.38
C ARG A 109 22.14 19.47 28.66
N ASP A 110 23.05 19.13 27.76
CA ASP A 110 24.48 19.42 27.93
C ASP A 110 24.75 20.93 28.02
N GLU A 111 24.01 21.75 27.27
CA GLU A 111 24.08 23.22 27.35
C GLU A 111 23.52 23.75 28.67
N ALA A 112 22.38 23.22 29.13
CA ALA A 112 21.78 23.61 30.40
C ALA A 112 22.69 23.24 31.59
N ASP A 113 23.30 22.05 31.56
CA ASP A 113 24.23 21.59 32.59
C ASP A 113 25.49 22.47 32.64
N ARG A 114 26.05 22.81 31.47
CA ARG A 114 27.18 23.74 31.37
C ARG A 114 26.84 25.13 31.90
N TYR A 115 25.65 25.62 31.57
CA TYR A 115 25.18 26.90 32.08
C TYR A 115 25.01 26.87 33.61
N ALA A 116 24.35 25.83 34.14
CA ALA A 116 24.17 25.66 35.58
C ALA A 116 25.51 25.58 36.32
N ALA A 117 26.48 24.83 35.79
CA ALA A 117 27.83 24.77 36.35
C ALA A 117 28.49 26.16 36.40
N SER A 118 28.44 26.92 35.31
CA SER A 118 29.04 28.27 35.27
C SER A 118 28.41 29.24 36.28
N VAL A 119 27.08 29.18 36.46
CA VAL A 119 26.37 30.00 37.44
C VAL A 119 26.73 29.59 38.87
N LEU A 120 26.87 28.29 39.13
CA LEU A 120 27.26 27.78 40.44
C LEU A 120 28.72 28.13 40.78
N GLU A 121 29.62 28.10 39.81
CA GLU A 121 31.01 28.54 39.97
C GLU A 121 31.08 30.04 40.31
N GLU A 122 30.35 30.89 39.57
CA GLU A 122 30.28 32.32 39.86
C GLU A 122 29.70 32.60 41.26
N LEU A 123 28.67 31.85 41.66
CA LEU A 123 28.10 31.95 43.00
C LEU A 123 29.11 31.54 44.08
N ALA A 124 29.85 30.46 43.87
CA ALA A 124 30.87 29.99 44.80
C ALA A 124 31.98 31.04 44.99
N GLU A 125 32.44 31.67 43.91
CA GLU A 125 33.43 32.74 43.97
C GLU A 125 32.91 33.96 44.77
N LYS A 126 31.67 34.39 44.51
CA LYS A 126 31.02 35.48 45.27
C LYS A 126 30.90 35.15 46.75
N LEU A 127 30.47 33.94 47.09
CA LEU A 127 30.39 33.49 48.48
C LEU A 127 31.77 33.49 49.16
N GLN A 128 32.83 33.08 48.46
CA GLN A 128 34.19 33.12 49.01
C GLN A 128 34.68 34.55 49.28
N VAL A 129 34.28 35.52 48.46
CA VAL A 129 34.55 36.95 48.74
C VAL A 129 33.80 37.41 49.99
N ILE A 130 32.51 37.09 50.09
CA ILE A 130 31.67 37.48 51.24
C ILE A 130 32.20 36.85 52.53
N THR A 131 32.55 35.56 52.53
CA THR A 131 33.12 34.88 53.70
C THR A 131 34.41 35.54 54.16
N ARG A 132 35.33 35.87 53.23
CA ARG A 132 36.57 36.60 53.56
C ARG A 132 36.28 37.98 54.18
N GLN A 133 35.28 38.70 53.67
CA GLN A 133 34.87 39.99 54.25
C GLN A 133 34.34 39.83 55.67
N VAL A 134 33.54 38.79 55.94
CA VAL A 134 33.03 38.48 57.28
C VAL A 134 34.17 38.10 58.23
N GLU A 135 35.11 37.26 57.80
CA GLU A 135 36.28 36.87 58.58
C GLU A 135 37.13 38.10 58.97
N ASN A 136 37.46 38.95 58.00
CA ASN A 136 38.20 40.19 58.24
C ASN A 136 37.46 41.11 59.22
N GLY A 137 36.13 41.24 59.09
CA GLY A 137 35.30 42.02 60.00
C GLY A 137 35.30 41.48 61.43
N LEU A 138 35.21 40.16 61.60
CA LEU A 138 35.28 39.51 62.91
C LEU A 138 36.66 39.67 63.57
N GLU A 139 37.74 39.59 62.79
CA GLU A 139 39.09 39.80 63.28
C GLU A 139 39.32 41.22 63.77
N LEU A 140 38.87 42.23 63.03
CA LEU A 140 38.92 43.63 63.46
C LEU A 140 38.14 43.87 64.77
N LEU A 141 36.95 43.25 64.92
CA LEU A 141 36.18 43.34 66.16
C LEU A 141 36.90 42.69 67.35
N ARG A 142 37.54 41.53 67.14
CA ARG A 142 38.35 40.86 68.18
C ARG A 142 39.54 41.71 68.61
N GLN A 143 40.28 42.28 67.66
CA GLN A 143 41.41 43.16 67.95
C GLN A 143 40.96 44.40 68.75
N ASN A 144 39.83 45.02 68.39
CA ASN A 144 39.28 46.15 69.13
C ASN A 144 38.85 45.78 70.55
N LEU A 145 38.30 44.59 70.77
CA LEU A 145 37.94 44.08 72.10
C LEU A 145 39.18 43.83 72.97
N GLU A 146 40.25 43.28 72.40
CA GLU A 146 41.54 43.07 73.09
C GLU A 146 42.24 44.39 73.44
N LEU A 147 42.22 45.38 72.54
CA LEU A 147 42.74 46.72 72.83
C LEU A 147 41.94 47.42 73.93
N SER A 148 40.61 47.25 73.94
CA SER A 148 39.72 47.82 74.96
C SER A 148 39.91 47.17 76.33
N SER A 149 40.18 45.87 76.40
CA SER A 149 40.49 45.17 77.66
C SER A 149 41.91 45.49 78.19
N SER A 150 42.85 45.77 77.28
CA SER A 150 44.21 46.22 77.62
C SER A 150 44.27 47.64 78.20
N GLN A 151 43.24 48.47 77.95
CA GLN A 151 43.11 49.83 78.50
C GLN A 151 42.47 49.86 79.90
N GLN A 152 42.15 48.72 80.52
CA GLN A 152 41.79 48.62 81.94
C GLN A 152 42.94 48.06 82.83
N PRO A 153 44.10 48.73 82.99
CA PRO A 153 44.94 48.54 84.16
C PRO A 153 44.65 49.65 85.19
N GLY A 154 43.89 49.27 86.23
CA GLY A 154 43.98 49.85 87.57
C GLY A 154 43.48 51.28 87.78
N GLN A 155 42.24 51.42 88.25
CA GLN A 155 41.96 52.32 89.38
C GLN A 155 41.11 51.58 90.42
N LYS A 156 41.81 50.88 91.32
CA LYS A 156 41.38 50.62 92.69
C LYS A 156 42.28 51.49 93.59
N LYS A 157 41.65 52.10 94.60
CA LYS A 157 42.19 52.94 95.70
C LYS A 157 42.49 54.37 95.26
N GLU A 158 41.97 55.42 95.87
CA GLU A 158 41.52 55.66 97.27
C GLU A 158 40.10 56.21 97.38
#